data_AF-A0A920QE48-F1
#
_entry.id   AF-A0A920QE48-F1
#
_cell.length_a   1.000
_cell.length_b   1.000
_cell.length_c   1.000
_cell.angle_alpha   90.00
_cell.angle_beta   90.00
_cell.angle_gamma   90.00
#
_symmetry.space_group_name_H-M   'P 1'
#
loop_
_entity.id
_entity.type
_entity.pdbx_description
1 polymer ?
#
loop_
_entity_poly.entity_id
_entity_poly.type
_entity_poly.pdbx_seq_one_letter_code
_entity_poly.pdbx_strand_id
1 'polypeptide(L)'
;MIPHLWHVIPGGVYHRQGGRHFNPYVYSDIRTIADHRHRSAHGGARVYLSDAFPDEYQGKIFMANIHEHAVLTDELVPSGSGFIGKHHKDFMKANNAQWIGFSMEIGPGGDVYVLDWHDADICGKDVLQKDTGRIFRLSPKESLAKDWGDRYADVAKLNDAKLVEYQTSASAWHARRARVVLQGRAIKGKLAKDTHRALEKMFLKNKNADHRLRALWSLHVTGGLSESELLKHLDDKDAHIRAWSIQLLCEDNNPSSEALRKFASMAKLDSSPVVRLYLASALQRISLDNRWAIATGLVAHDEDADDHNLPKLIWYGIEPMVPADSARAMELALASRLPLVTEYIARRAVDAGQLEAVSAALGQVQGEDKVADMLRGFRLA
;
A
#
# COMPACT_ATOMS: atom_id res chain seq x y z
N MET A 1 -20.13 -1.79 -14.87
CA MET A 1 -19.98 -1.46 -13.45
C MET A 1 -18.54 -1.02 -13.23
N ILE A 2 -18.32 0.05 -12.46
CA ILE A 2 -17.00 0.63 -12.20
C ILE A 2 -16.38 -0.15 -11.03
N PRO A 3 -15.13 -0.66 -11.14
CA PRO A 3 -14.46 -1.27 -9.99
C PRO A 3 -14.32 -0.24 -8.86
N HIS A 4 -14.28 -0.66 -7.59
CA HIS A 4 -14.39 0.27 -6.45
C HIS A 4 -13.26 0.21 -5.43
N LEU A 5 -12.44 -0.84 -5.44
CA LEU A 5 -11.43 -1.04 -4.40
C LEU A 5 -10.05 -1.41 -4.96
N TRP A 6 -9.01 -0.71 -4.52
CA TRP A 6 -7.62 -0.93 -4.93
C TRP A 6 -6.67 -0.86 -3.74
N HIS A 7 -5.63 -1.69 -3.76
CA HIS A 7 -4.50 -1.59 -2.84
C HIS A 7 -3.42 -0.67 -3.44
N VAL A 8 -3.26 0.53 -2.88
CA VAL A 8 -2.29 1.52 -3.36
C VAL A 8 -0.89 1.19 -2.86
N ILE A 9 0.05 1.01 -3.79
CA ILE A 9 1.40 0.50 -3.59
C ILE A 9 2.37 1.50 -4.26
N PRO A 10 3.45 1.93 -3.60
CA PRO A 10 4.44 2.82 -4.21
C PRO A 10 4.96 2.26 -5.54
N GLY A 11 4.92 3.08 -6.60
CA GLY A 11 5.34 2.66 -7.95
C GLY A 11 4.33 1.77 -8.69
N GLY A 12 3.13 1.54 -8.14
CA GLY A 12 2.07 0.80 -8.81
C GLY A 12 1.42 1.62 -9.94
N VAL A 13 1.13 0.96 -11.07
CA VAL A 13 0.31 1.50 -12.15
C VAL A 13 -1.01 0.74 -12.21
N TYR A 14 -2.13 1.45 -12.19
CA TYR A 14 -3.46 0.88 -11.96
C TYR A 14 -4.36 1.01 -13.16
N HIS A 15 -5.32 0.09 -13.27
CA HIS A 15 -6.38 0.14 -14.28
C HIS A 15 -7.05 1.53 -14.32
N ARG A 16 -6.97 2.18 -15.49
CA ARG A 16 -7.61 3.48 -15.74
C ARG A 16 -9.04 3.28 -16.25
N GLN A 17 -9.95 4.13 -15.80
CA GLN A 17 -11.32 4.17 -16.32
C GLN A 17 -11.38 4.56 -17.80
N GLY A 18 -10.39 5.34 -18.28
CA GLY A 18 -10.27 5.72 -19.69
C GLY A 18 -8.89 6.24 -20.05
N GLY A 19 -8.62 6.29 -21.36
CA GLY A 19 -7.34 6.70 -21.93
C GLY A 19 -6.27 5.60 -21.88
N ARG A 20 -5.08 5.94 -22.38
CA ARG A 20 -3.88 5.08 -22.32
C ARG A 20 -2.98 5.51 -21.16
N HIS A 21 -2.11 4.60 -20.72
CA HIS A 21 -1.05 4.93 -19.78
C HIS A 21 -0.07 5.95 -20.38
N PHE A 22 0.52 6.79 -19.55
CA PHE A 22 1.52 7.77 -20.01
C PHE A 22 2.80 7.09 -20.48
N ASN A 23 3.22 6.04 -19.77
CA ASN A 23 4.27 5.14 -20.24
C ASN A 23 3.62 4.07 -21.14
N PRO A 24 3.94 4.03 -22.45
CA PRO A 24 3.37 3.05 -23.38
C PRO A 24 3.85 1.62 -23.11
N TYR A 25 4.92 1.45 -22.33
CA TYR A 25 5.52 0.15 -21.99
C TYR A 25 4.91 -0.47 -20.71
N VAL A 26 3.84 0.13 -20.18
CA VAL A 26 2.96 -0.53 -19.20
C VAL A 26 2.07 -1.51 -19.96
N TYR A 27 2.60 -2.70 -20.24
CA TYR A 27 1.88 -3.75 -20.98
C TYR A 27 0.74 -4.39 -20.17
N SER A 28 0.76 -4.27 -18.84
CA SER A 28 -0.34 -4.67 -17.95
C SER A 28 -0.36 -3.79 -16.71
N ASP A 29 -1.56 -3.55 -16.18
CA ASP A 29 -1.82 -2.74 -14.99
C ASP A 29 -2.38 -3.56 -13.82
N ILE A 30 -2.19 -3.03 -12.61
CA ILE A 30 -2.75 -3.60 -11.38
C ILE A 30 -4.27 -3.39 -11.41
N ARG A 31 -5.00 -4.47 -11.15
CA ARG A 31 -6.46 -4.49 -11.18
C ARG A 31 -7.03 -4.18 -9.79
N THR A 32 -8.36 -4.04 -9.75
CA THR A 32 -9.10 -3.94 -8.49
C THR A 32 -8.82 -5.16 -7.60
N ILE A 33 -8.83 -4.96 -6.29
CA ILE A 33 -8.77 -6.07 -5.33
C ILE A 33 -10.16 -6.63 -4.99
N ALA A 34 -11.24 -5.98 -5.44
CA ALA A 34 -12.59 -6.46 -5.17
C ALA A 34 -12.90 -7.73 -5.98
N ASP A 35 -13.36 -8.78 -5.30
CA ASP A 35 -13.88 -10.01 -5.95
C ASP A 35 -15.38 -9.93 -6.28
N HIS A 36 -16.02 -8.87 -5.82
CA HIS A 36 -17.44 -8.62 -5.94
C HIS A 36 -17.69 -7.24 -6.56
N ARG A 37 -18.97 -6.90 -6.61
CA ARG A 37 -19.48 -5.86 -7.48
C ARG A 37 -20.60 -5.11 -6.76
N HIS A 38 -20.35 -3.84 -6.44
CA HIS A 38 -21.35 -2.93 -5.90
C HIS A 38 -22.01 -2.13 -7.01
N ARG A 39 -23.32 -1.90 -6.92
CA ARG A 39 -23.99 -1.04 -7.89
C ARG A 39 -23.51 0.40 -7.72
N SER A 40 -23.16 1.01 -8.83
CA SER A 40 -22.90 2.45 -8.92
C SER A 40 -21.64 2.92 -8.16
N ALA A 41 -21.57 4.22 -7.85
CA ALA A 41 -20.37 4.87 -7.32
C ALA A 41 -20.33 4.94 -5.77
N HIS A 42 -19.12 5.07 -5.24
CA HIS A 42 -18.84 5.12 -3.80
C HIS A 42 -18.31 6.49 -3.38
N GLY A 43 -18.57 6.86 -2.12
CA GLY A 43 -18.08 8.06 -1.47
C GLY A 43 -17.31 7.72 -0.19
N GLY A 44 -16.01 8.03 -0.18
CA GLY A 44 -15.15 7.79 0.96
C GLY A 44 -14.90 6.30 1.27
N ALA A 45 -13.80 6.04 1.98
CA ALA A 45 -13.45 4.71 2.46
C ALA A 45 -12.62 4.82 3.74
N ARG A 46 -12.98 4.06 4.79
CA ARG A 46 -12.17 3.97 6.02
C ARG A 46 -12.12 2.54 6.53
N VAL A 47 -10.91 2.03 6.70
CA VAL A 47 -10.65 0.80 7.46
C VAL A 47 -10.94 1.09 8.93
N TYR A 48 -11.86 0.33 9.53
CA TYR A 48 -12.22 0.46 10.93
C TYR A 48 -11.15 -0.16 11.83
N LEU A 49 -10.38 0.70 12.47
CA LEU A 49 -9.34 0.36 13.44
C LEU A 49 -9.61 1.14 14.71
N SER A 50 -10.74 0.85 15.35
CA SER A 50 -11.17 1.51 16.58
C SER A 50 -11.77 0.52 17.56
N ASP A 51 -12.55 0.95 18.55
CA ASP A 51 -12.94 0.08 19.68
C ASP A 51 -14.41 0.25 20.09
N ALA A 52 -15.22 1.01 19.36
CA ALA A 52 -16.64 1.18 19.67
C ALA A 52 -17.50 0.04 19.14
N PHE A 53 -17.31 -0.32 17.87
CA PHE A 53 -18.07 -1.36 17.19
C PHE A 53 -17.57 -2.76 17.58
N PRO A 54 -18.43 -3.80 17.52
CA PRO A 54 -18.03 -5.18 17.77
C PRO A 54 -16.92 -5.67 16.85
N ASP A 55 -16.22 -6.73 17.28
CA ASP A 55 -15.05 -7.30 16.60
C ASP A 55 -15.33 -7.68 15.13
N GLU A 56 -16.58 -7.97 14.77
CA GLU A 56 -16.97 -8.25 13.38
C GLU A 56 -16.67 -7.11 12.40
N TYR A 57 -16.54 -5.87 12.89
CA TYR A 57 -16.22 -4.70 12.07
C TYR A 57 -14.73 -4.32 12.09
N GLN A 58 -13.91 -4.94 12.94
CA GLN A 58 -12.48 -4.63 12.96
C GLN A 58 -11.81 -5.02 11.65
N GLY A 59 -11.02 -4.09 11.11
CA GLY A 59 -10.34 -4.27 9.82
C GLY A 59 -11.27 -4.19 8.60
N LYS A 60 -12.59 -4.05 8.78
CA LYS A 60 -13.53 -3.87 7.66
C LYS A 60 -13.45 -2.45 7.12
N ILE A 61 -13.72 -2.29 5.83
CA ILE A 61 -13.76 -0.99 5.17
C ILE A 61 -15.20 -0.50 5.13
N PHE A 62 -15.45 0.65 5.75
CA PHE A 62 -16.71 1.38 5.63
C PHE A 62 -16.64 2.31 4.41
N MET A 63 -17.66 2.25 3.55
CA MET A 63 -17.78 3.07 2.35
C MET A 63 -19.21 3.54 2.18
N ALA A 64 -19.43 4.81 1.81
CA ALA A 64 -20.76 5.21 1.38
C ALA A 64 -20.99 4.78 -0.07
N ASN A 65 -22.23 4.44 -0.40
CA ASN A 65 -22.71 4.25 -1.77
C ASN A 65 -23.69 5.37 -2.09
N ILE A 66 -23.31 6.23 -3.05
CA ILE A 66 -24.05 7.47 -3.33
C ILE A 66 -25.37 7.23 -4.07
N HIS A 67 -25.51 6.13 -4.80
CA HIS A 67 -26.75 5.83 -5.54
C HIS A 67 -27.68 4.90 -4.78
N GLU A 68 -27.14 4.05 -3.89
CA GLU A 68 -27.95 3.19 -3.03
C GLU A 68 -28.33 3.87 -1.71
N HIS A 69 -27.90 5.12 -1.51
CA HIS A 69 -28.10 5.90 -0.29
C HIS A 69 -27.74 5.09 0.96
N ALA A 70 -26.56 4.46 0.94
CA ALA A 70 -26.18 3.45 1.92
C ALA A 70 -24.76 3.64 2.44
N VAL A 71 -24.49 3.02 3.58
CA VAL A 71 -23.13 2.70 4.02
C VAL A 71 -22.95 1.19 3.89
N LEU A 72 -21.94 0.80 3.16
CA LEU A 72 -21.55 -0.58 2.89
C LEU A 72 -20.30 -0.92 3.69
N THR A 73 -20.09 -2.22 3.92
CA THR A 73 -18.82 -2.71 4.46
C THR A 73 -18.23 -3.80 3.58
N ASP A 74 -16.92 -3.75 3.40
CA ASP A 74 -16.14 -4.81 2.74
C ASP A 74 -15.07 -5.34 3.72
N GLU A 75 -14.66 -6.59 3.53
CA GLU A 75 -13.59 -7.25 4.26
C GLU A 75 -12.31 -7.31 3.44
N LEU A 76 -11.17 -6.99 4.08
CA LEU A 76 -9.85 -7.20 3.49
C LEU A 76 -9.28 -8.56 3.92
N VAL A 77 -9.20 -9.49 2.99
CA VAL A 77 -8.60 -10.82 3.20
C VAL A 77 -7.18 -10.83 2.63
N PRO A 78 -6.12 -11.11 3.41
CA PRO A 78 -4.77 -11.23 2.89
C PRO A 78 -4.67 -12.27 1.77
N SER A 79 -3.99 -11.92 0.68
CA SER A 79 -3.75 -12.81 -0.46
C SER A 79 -2.46 -12.40 -1.17
N GLY A 80 -1.50 -13.33 -1.28
CA GLY A 80 -0.19 -13.05 -1.85
C GLY A 80 0.48 -11.83 -1.20
N SER A 81 0.90 -10.87 -2.03
CA SER A 81 1.53 -9.62 -1.62
C SER A 81 0.56 -8.53 -1.15
N GLY A 82 -0.76 -8.76 -1.22
CA GLY A 82 -1.77 -7.77 -0.82
C GLY A 82 -3.03 -8.40 -0.27
N PHE A 83 -4.19 -7.98 -0.80
CA PHE A 83 -5.50 -8.30 -0.26
C PHE A 83 -6.51 -8.57 -1.37
N ILE A 84 -7.55 -9.34 -1.03
CA ILE A 84 -8.81 -9.43 -1.77
C ILE A 84 -9.89 -8.75 -0.92
N GLY A 85 -10.63 -7.83 -1.54
CA GLY A 85 -11.79 -7.17 -0.97
C GLY A 85 -13.05 -7.99 -1.18
N LYS A 86 -13.62 -8.54 -0.11
CA LYS A 86 -14.85 -9.32 -0.13
C LYS A 86 -16.03 -8.50 0.35
N HIS A 87 -17.20 -8.75 -0.22
CA HIS A 87 -18.44 -8.16 0.29
C HIS A 87 -18.67 -8.61 1.73
N HIS A 88 -18.95 -7.66 2.61
CA HIS A 88 -19.51 -7.94 3.92
C HIS A 88 -20.96 -7.41 3.97
N LYS A 89 -21.68 -7.56 5.07
CA LYS A 89 -23.08 -7.10 5.14
C LYS A 89 -23.21 -5.59 4.92
N ASP A 90 -24.28 -5.16 4.24
CA ASP A 90 -24.66 -3.75 4.18
C ASP A 90 -24.81 -3.21 5.60
N PHE A 91 -24.18 -2.07 5.91
CA PHE A 91 -24.16 -1.53 7.27
C PHE A 91 -25.40 -0.68 7.57
N MET A 92 -25.78 0.19 6.64
CA MET A 92 -26.92 1.09 6.78
C MET A 92 -27.52 1.40 5.42
N LYS A 93 -28.85 1.56 5.37
CA LYS A 93 -29.54 2.25 4.27
C LYS A 93 -30.21 3.51 4.84
N ALA A 94 -30.01 4.63 4.16
CA ALA A 94 -30.66 5.88 4.51
C ALA A 94 -32.11 5.85 4.04
N ASN A 95 -33.03 6.28 4.90
CA ASN A 95 -34.43 6.47 4.53
C ASN A 95 -34.65 7.89 3.93
N ASN A 96 -33.78 8.29 3.01
CA ASN A 96 -33.82 9.59 2.36
C ASN A 96 -33.10 9.53 1.00
N ALA A 97 -33.84 9.74 -0.10
CA ALA A 97 -33.31 9.72 -1.46
C ALA A 97 -32.39 10.91 -1.80
N GLN A 98 -32.30 11.89 -0.92
CA GLN A 98 -31.36 13.00 -1.04
C GLN A 98 -30.11 12.79 -0.17
N TRP A 99 -29.95 11.64 0.51
CA TRP A 99 -28.75 11.36 1.29
C TRP A 99 -27.63 10.88 0.36
N ILE A 100 -26.52 11.60 0.31
CA ILE A 100 -25.39 11.34 -0.57
C ILE A 100 -24.12 11.32 0.30
N GLY A 101 -23.80 10.15 0.86
CA GLY A 101 -22.58 9.96 1.63
C GLY A 101 -21.33 10.05 0.75
N PHE A 102 -20.41 10.95 1.08
CA PHE A 102 -19.26 11.27 0.23
C PHE A 102 -17.90 11.08 0.92
N SER A 103 -17.86 11.15 2.24
CA SER A 103 -16.63 10.93 3.02
C SER A 103 -16.95 10.16 4.29
N MET A 104 -15.97 9.36 4.72
CA MET A 104 -16.04 8.53 5.92
C MET A 104 -14.89 8.94 6.84
N GLU A 105 -15.15 9.06 8.14
CA GLU A 105 -14.13 9.28 9.17
C GLU A 105 -14.39 8.45 10.42
N ILE A 106 -13.38 8.28 11.26
CA ILE A 106 -13.52 7.64 12.58
C ILE A 106 -13.19 8.70 13.63
N GLY A 107 -14.00 8.81 14.67
CA GLY A 107 -13.78 9.77 15.76
C GLY A 107 -13.05 9.19 16.99
N PRO A 108 -12.75 10.02 17.99
CA PRO A 108 -12.13 9.59 19.24
C PRO A 108 -13.02 8.63 20.04
N GLY A 109 -14.35 8.71 19.88
CA GLY A 109 -15.30 7.77 20.48
C GLY A 109 -15.30 6.38 19.84
N GLY A 110 -14.63 6.22 18.70
CA GLY A 110 -14.67 5.02 17.87
C GLY A 110 -15.91 4.92 16.97
N ASP A 111 -16.74 5.96 16.96
CA ASP A 111 -17.87 6.11 16.04
C ASP A 111 -17.39 6.38 14.60
N VAL A 112 -18.22 5.98 13.64
CA VAL A 112 -18.02 6.27 12.21
C VAL A 112 -18.79 7.54 11.86
N TYR A 113 -18.15 8.47 11.18
CA TYR A 113 -18.75 9.73 10.75
C TYR A 113 -18.89 9.72 9.23
N VAL A 114 -20.04 10.20 8.74
CA VAL A 114 -20.29 10.33 7.29
C VAL A 114 -20.58 11.77 6.95
N LEU A 115 -19.84 12.31 6.00
CA LEU A 115 -20.19 13.57 5.35
C LEU A 115 -21.25 13.27 4.29
N ASP A 116 -22.42 13.87 4.46
CA ASP A 116 -23.53 13.80 3.54
C ASP A 116 -23.63 15.14 2.80
N TRP A 117 -23.41 15.13 1.47
CA TRP A 117 -23.59 16.30 0.62
C TRP A 117 -25.03 16.83 0.74
N HIS A 118 -26.00 15.92 0.84
CA HIS A 118 -27.43 16.17 0.84
C HIS A 118 -27.92 16.97 -0.39
N ASP A 119 -28.21 16.27 -1.49
CA ASP A 119 -28.76 16.88 -2.71
C ASP A 119 -29.71 15.90 -3.42
N ALA A 120 -30.60 16.41 -4.28
CA ALA A 120 -31.49 15.60 -5.10
C ALA A 120 -30.85 15.19 -6.44
N ASP A 121 -29.79 15.87 -6.91
CA ASP A 121 -29.03 15.43 -8.09
C ASP A 121 -27.69 14.76 -7.70
N ILE A 122 -27.70 13.43 -7.72
CA ILE A 122 -26.55 12.58 -7.36
C ILE A 122 -25.39 12.72 -8.36
N CYS A 123 -25.67 13.06 -9.63
CA CYS A 123 -24.65 13.16 -10.66
C CYS A 123 -23.93 14.52 -10.65
N GLY A 124 -24.40 15.47 -9.84
CA GLY A 124 -23.84 16.81 -9.72
C GLY A 124 -23.88 17.62 -11.02
N LYS A 125 -24.88 17.39 -11.88
CA LYS A 125 -25.11 18.24 -13.06
C LYS A 125 -25.68 19.59 -12.62
N ASP A 126 -26.60 19.54 -11.67
CA ASP A 126 -27.17 20.69 -10.98
C ASP A 126 -26.91 20.56 -9.48
N VAL A 127 -26.80 21.69 -8.78
CA VAL A 127 -26.74 21.72 -7.30
C VAL A 127 -28.02 22.36 -6.81
N LEU A 128 -28.93 21.53 -6.31
CA LEU A 128 -30.28 21.95 -5.93
C LEU A 128 -30.31 22.42 -4.47
N GLN A 129 -29.42 21.91 -3.62
CA GLN A 129 -29.45 22.12 -2.16
C GLN A 129 -28.08 22.51 -1.58
N LYS A 130 -27.58 23.69 -1.96
CA LYS A 130 -26.20 24.15 -1.66
C LYS A 130 -25.82 24.22 -0.18
N ASP A 131 -26.77 24.55 0.70
CA ASP A 131 -26.50 24.88 2.11
C ASP A 131 -26.97 23.81 3.10
N THR A 132 -27.24 22.59 2.62
CA THR A 132 -27.91 21.56 3.42
C THR A 132 -27.05 20.37 3.81
N GLY A 133 -25.73 20.45 3.56
CA GLY A 133 -24.79 19.40 3.92
C GLY A 133 -24.84 19.02 5.41
N ARG A 134 -24.70 17.73 5.70
CA ARG A 134 -24.86 17.16 7.05
C ARG A 134 -23.67 16.31 7.41
N ILE A 135 -23.45 16.14 8.72
CA ILE A 135 -22.53 15.15 9.26
C ILE A 135 -23.33 14.20 10.14
N PHE A 136 -23.31 12.92 9.78
CA PHE A 136 -23.89 11.85 10.59
C PHE A 136 -22.81 11.23 11.46
N ARG A 137 -23.15 10.97 12.73
CA ARG A 137 -22.38 10.09 13.62
C ARG A 137 -23.12 8.76 13.72
N LEU A 138 -22.45 7.71 13.29
CA LEU A 138 -22.92 6.33 13.34
C LEU A 138 -22.26 5.65 14.54
N SER A 139 -23.07 5.38 15.55
CA SER A 139 -22.66 4.78 16.82
C SER A 139 -23.40 3.45 17.03
N PRO A 140 -22.75 2.42 17.59
CA PRO A 140 -23.48 1.26 18.09
C PRO A 140 -24.39 1.67 19.26
N LYS A 141 -25.47 0.91 19.50
CA LYS A 141 -26.38 1.16 20.64
C LYS A 141 -25.63 1.08 21.97
N GLU A 142 -24.72 0.10 22.08
CA GLU A 142 -23.80 -0.07 23.19
C GLU A 142 -22.38 0.02 22.64
N SER A 143 -21.62 1.01 23.10
CA SER A 143 -20.23 1.20 22.69
C SER A 143 -19.31 0.30 23.50
N LEU A 144 -18.44 -0.45 22.83
CA LEU A 144 -17.37 -1.22 23.46
C LEU A 144 -16.13 -0.37 23.80
N ALA A 145 -16.14 0.90 23.39
CA ALA A 145 -15.02 1.79 23.57
C ALA A 145 -14.78 2.03 25.06
N LYS A 146 -13.55 1.79 25.52
CA LYS A 146 -13.18 2.07 26.90
C LYS A 146 -13.13 3.58 27.12
N ASP A 147 -13.83 4.06 28.14
CA ASP A 147 -13.70 5.43 28.59
C ASP A 147 -12.53 5.54 29.57
N TRP A 148 -11.52 6.32 29.20
CA TRP A 148 -10.32 6.58 29.98
C TRP A 148 -10.07 8.08 29.97
N GLY A 149 -9.51 8.62 31.06
CA GLY A 149 -9.61 10.05 31.38
C GLY A 149 -9.22 11.03 30.27
N ASP A 150 -8.21 10.70 29.47
CA ASP A 150 -7.72 11.59 28.40
C ASP A 150 -8.31 11.26 27.00
N ARG A 151 -9.32 10.39 26.89
CA ARG A 151 -9.83 9.87 25.60
C ARG A 151 -10.27 10.97 24.65
N TYR A 152 -10.93 11.98 25.20
CA TYR A 152 -11.47 13.13 24.47
C TYR A 152 -10.65 14.40 24.70
N ALA A 153 -9.47 14.29 25.32
CA ALA A 153 -8.60 15.43 25.56
C ALA A 153 -8.13 16.05 24.25
N ASP A 154 -7.81 17.35 24.32
CA ASP A 154 -7.12 18.05 23.24
C ASP A 154 -5.70 17.47 23.09
N VAL A 155 -5.52 16.59 22.11
CA VAL A 155 -4.27 15.86 21.86
C VAL A 155 -3.08 16.82 21.69
N ALA A 156 -3.30 18.04 21.18
CA ALA A 156 -2.23 19.01 20.99
C ALA A 156 -1.65 19.55 22.32
N LYS A 157 -2.41 19.46 23.41
CA LYS A 157 -2.01 19.92 24.75
C LYS A 157 -1.35 18.84 25.61
N LEU A 158 -1.45 17.57 25.22
CA LEU A 158 -0.84 16.45 25.95
C LEU A 158 0.69 16.51 25.86
N ASN A 159 1.41 16.10 26.91
CA ASN A 159 2.87 15.98 26.84
C ASN A 159 3.31 14.80 25.95
N ASP A 160 4.57 14.79 25.51
CA ASP A 160 5.08 13.77 24.60
C ASP A 160 4.97 12.34 25.18
N ALA A 161 5.15 12.17 26.49
CA ALA A 161 5.01 10.85 27.12
C ALA A 161 3.61 10.25 26.91
N LYS A 162 2.56 11.08 27.02
CA LYS A 162 1.18 10.69 26.71
C LYS A 162 0.98 10.41 25.21
N LEU A 163 1.59 11.19 24.33
CA LEU A 163 1.51 10.94 22.89
C LEU A 163 2.21 9.64 22.46
N VAL A 164 3.27 9.23 23.18
CA VAL A 164 3.90 7.92 23.02
C VAL A 164 2.98 6.82 23.51
N GLU A 165 2.36 6.98 24.69
CA GLU A 165 1.35 6.03 25.22
C GLU A 165 0.21 5.81 24.20
N TYR A 166 -0.27 6.87 23.55
CA TYR A 166 -1.35 6.81 22.55
C TYR A 166 -1.02 5.95 21.33
N GLN A 167 0.25 5.67 21.04
CA GLN A 167 0.62 4.73 19.98
C GLN A 167 0.10 3.30 20.26
N THR A 168 -0.14 2.96 21.53
CA THR A 168 -0.70 1.66 21.97
C THR A 168 -2.22 1.67 22.16
N SER A 169 -2.90 2.77 21.83
CA SER A 169 -4.36 2.84 21.90
C SER A 169 -4.98 1.80 20.96
N ALA A 170 -6.02 1.11 21.44
CA ALA A 170 -6.87 0.25 20.62
C ALA A 170 -7.48 1.03 19.44
N SER A 171 -7.78 2.31 19.66
CA SER A 171 -8.21 3.21 18.60
C SER A 171 -7.02 3.83 17.87
N ALA A 172 -6.89 3.47 16.58
CA ALA A 172 -5.86 4.04 15.71
C ALA A 172 -6.03 5.55 15.51
N TRP A 173 -7.21 6.12 15.81
CA TRP A 173 -7.42 7.56 15.81
C TRP A 173 -6.43 8.28 16.74
N HIS A 174 -6.31 7.81 17.98
CA HIS A 174 -5.40 8.42 18.98
C HIS A 174 -3.95 8.30 18.55
N ALA A 175 -3.53 7.12 18.08
CA ALA A 175 -2.17 6.90 17.59
C ALA A 175 -1.83 7.83 16.40
N ARG A 176 -2.74 7.96 15.43
CA ARG A 176 -2.59 8.84 14.26
C ARG A 176 -2.50 10.31 14.66
N ARG A 177 -3.40 10.79 15.52
CA ARG A 177 -3.38 12.19 16.00
C ARG A 177 -2.14 12.49 16.83
N ALA A 178 -1.73 11.56 17.69
CA ALA A 178 -0.50 11.70 18.46
C ALA A 178 0.74 11.80 17.56
N ARG A 179 0.84 11.01 16.49
CA ARG A 179 1.95 11.12 15.53
C ARG A 179 2.02 12.46 14.83
N VAL A 180 0.87 13.02 14.41
CA VAL A 180 0.83 14.35 13.78
C VAL A 180 1.34 15.43 14.75
N VAL A 181 0.93 15.37 16.03
CA VAL A 181 1.41 16.32 17.04
C VAL A 181 2.90 16.15 17.30
N LEU A 182 3.39 14.92 17.45
CA LEU A 182 4.81 14.61 17.64
C LEU A 182 5.66 15.11 16.46
N GLN A 183 5.24 14.84 15.22
CA GLN A 183 5.90 15.35 14.01
C GLN A 183 5.97 16.88 14.02
N GLY A 184 4.85 17.55 14.31
CA GLY A 184 4.80 19.01 14.40
C GLY A 184 5.71 19.58 15.50
N ARG A 185 5.90 18.86 16.61
CA ARG A 185 6.85 19.24 17.67
C ARG A 185 8.29 19.04 17.26
N ALA A 186 8.60 17.93 16.58
CA ALA A 186 9.94 17.64 16.06
C ALA A 186 10.40 18.72 15.08
N ILE A 187 9.57 19.07 14.09
CA ILE A 187 9.86 20.14 13.11
C ILE A 187 10.12 21.49 13.80
N LYS A 188 9.42 21.77 14.90
CA LYS A 188 9.57 23.02 15.66
C LYS A 188 10.71 22.99 16.69
N GLY A 189 11.48 21.89 16.80
CA GLY A 189 12.50 21.72 17.83
C GLY A 189 11.94 21.69 19.26
N LYS A 190 10.67 21.30 19.42
CA LYS A 190 9.94 21.27 20.71
C LYS A 190 9.66 19.85 21.22
N LEU A 191 10.25 18.84 20.59
CA LEU A 191 10.13 17.46 21.05
C LEU A 191 10.87 17.32 22.40
N ALA A 192 10.26 16.64 23.37
CA ALA A 192 10.91 16.37 24.63
C ALA A 192 12.12 15.44 24.43
N LYS A 193 13.18 15.65 25.22
CA LYS A 193 14.48 14.94 25.06
C LYS A 193 14.35 13.41 25.14
N ASP A 194 13.38 12.93 25.91
CA ASP A 194 13.19 11.50 26.18
C ASP A 194 12.22 10.81 25.20
N THR A 195 11.62 11.56 24.27
CA THR A 195 10.57 11.05 23.38
C THR A 195 11.08 9.94 22.46
N HIS A 196 12.24 10.13 21.82
CA HIS A 196 12.83 9.10 20.97
C HIS A 196 13.20 7.85 21.77
N ARG A 197 13.82 7.99 22.94
CA ARG A 197 14.13 6.86 23.83
C ARG A 197 12.88 6.08 24.24
N ALA A 198 11.76 6.77 24.49
CA ALA A 198 10.50 6.12 24.84
C ALA A 198 9.89 5.35 23.64
N LEU A 199 9.92 5.93 22.44
CA LEU A 199 9.48 5.28 21.21
C LEU A 199 10.35 4.09 20.83
N GLU A 200 11.67 4.20 20.97
CA GLU A 200 12.62 3.11 20.72
C GLU A 200 12.37 1.94 21.69
N LYS A 201 12.22 2.24 22.99
CA LYS A 201 11.84 1.23 23.99
C LYS A 201 10.55 0.52 23.59
N MET A 202 9.55 1.27 23.11
CA MET A 202 8.29 0.70 22.63
C MET A 202 8.50 -0.21 21.41
N PHE A 203 9.26 0.23 20.41
CA PHE A 203 9.57 -0.55 19.22
C PHE A 203 10.28 -1.88 19.55
N LEU A 204 11.25 -1.86 20.47
CA LEU A 204 12.07 -3.01 20.82
C LEU A 204 11.40 -3.99 21.80
N LYS A 205 10.57 -3.50 22.74
CA LYS A 205 10.04 -4.31 23.84
C LYS A 205 8.58 -4.73 23.65
N ASN A 206 7.81 -4.07 22.79
CA ASN A 206 6.40 -4.41 22.61
C ASN A 206 6.26 -5.74 21.86
N LYS A 207 5.30 -6.58 22.28
CA LYS A 207 5.04 -7.88 21.65
C LYS A 207 4.11 -7.78 20.43
N ASN A 208 3.30 -6.73 20.35
CA ASN A 208 2.35 -6.51 19.27
C ASN A 208 3.04 -5.79 18.11
N ALA A 209 3.04 -6.40 16.92
CA ALA A 209 3.68 -5.86 15.72
C ALA A 209 3.11 -4.50 15.29
N ASP A 210 1.80 -4.29 15.39
CA ASP A 210 1.15 -3.01 15.04
C ASP A 210 1.66 -1.88 15.93
N HIS A 211 1.81 -2.15 17.22
CA HIS A 211 2.36 -1.18 18.16
C HIS A 211 3.82 -0.86 17.82
N ARG A 212 4.62 -1.88 17.46
CA ARG A 212 5.99 -1.67 17.00
C ARG A 212 6.04 -0.83 15.73
N LEU A 213 5.20 -1.12 14.73
CA LEU A 213 5.09 -0.33 13.49
C LEU A 213 4.69 1.13 13.77
N ARG A 214 3.73 1.36 14.67
CA ARG A 214 3.35 2.72 15.09
C ARG A 214 4.50 3.47 15.74
N ALA A 215 5.32 2.79 16.55
CA ALA A 215 6.55 3.37 17.10
C ALA A 215 7.59 3.65 16.02
N LEU A 216 7.84 2.71 15.09
CA LEU A 216 8.74 2.90 13.94
C LEU A 216 8.35 4.12 13.11
N TRP A 217 7.08 4.24 12.73
CA TRP A 217 6.59 5.42 11.99
C TRP A 217 6.73 6.71 12.80
N SER A 218 6.49 6.67 14.11
CA SER A 218 6.66 7.82 15.00
C SER A 218 8.13 8.26 15.07
N LEU A 219 9.06 7.32 15.18
CA LEU A 219 10.50 7.60 15.15
C LEU A 219 10.88 8.23 13.81
N HIS A 220 10.44 7.64 12.69
CA HIS A 220 10.73 8.16 11.36
C HIS A 220 10.28 9.62 11.19
N VAL A 221 8.99 9.90 11.42
CA VAL A 221 8.43 11.25 11.18
C VAL A 221 8.93 12.31 12.18
N THR A 222 9.61 11.89 13.25
CA THR A 222 10.22 12.80 14.24
C THR A 222 11.75 12.85 14.14
N GLY A 223 12.36 12.24 13.11
CA GLY A 223 13.80 12.24 12.92
C GLY A 223 14.58 11.41 13.94
N GLY A 224 13.92 10.44 14.59
CA GLY A 224 14.50 9.55 15.60
C GLY A 224 14.99 8.21 15.05
N LEU A 225 15.10 8.04 13.73
CA LEU A 225 15.71 6.85 13.11
C LEU A 225 16.99 7.22 12.38
N SER A 226 18.04 6.44 12.61
CA SER A 226 19.23 6.42 11.77
C SER A 226 19.17 5.30 10.73
N GLU A 227 19.98 5.44 9.68
CA GLU A 227 20.17 4.38 8.69
C GLU A 227 20.64 3.07 9.33
N SER A 228 21.59 3.15 10.28
CA SER A 228 22.12 1.97 10.97
C SER A 228 21.07 1.19 11.75
N GLU A 229 20.04 1.85 12.27
CA GLU A 229 18.92 1.19 12.94
C GLU A 229 18.00 0.53 11.91
N LEU A 230 17.66 1.24 10.83
CA LEU A 230 16.85 0.69 9.74
C LEU A 230 17.49 -0.55 9.12
N LEU A 231 18.81 -0.55 8.92
CA LEU A 231 19.55 -1.72 8.44
C LEU A 231 19.42 -2.93 9.37
N LYS A 232 19.45 -2.73 10.70
CA LYS A 232 19.19 -3.81 11.67
C LYS A 232 17.74 -4.30 11.60
N HIS A 233 16.80 -3.40 11.33
CA HIS A 233 15.37 -3.74 11.25
C HIS A 233 15.02 -4.56 10.00
N LEU A 234 15.90 -4.59 8.98
CA LEU A 234 15.78 -5.52 7.85
C LEU A 234 15.93 -6.99 8.26
N ASP A 235 16.40 -7.28 9.47
CA ASP A 235 16.47 -8.63 10.06
C ASP A 235 15.34 -8.92 11.05
N ASP A 236 14.31 -8.07 11.14
CA ASP A 236 13.21 -8.29 12.06
C ASP A 236 12.41 -9.56 11.71
N LYS A 237 11.91 -10.26 12.72
CA LYS A 237 11.02 -11.42 12.52
C LYS A 237 9.72 -11.05 11.80
N ASP A 238 9.24 -9.83 11.99
CA ASP A 238 7.99 -9.37 11.40
C ASP A 238 8.19 -8.84 9.98
N ALA A 239 7.47 -9.40 9.02
CA ALA A 239 7.58 -9.04 7.61
C ALA A 239 7.22 -7.58 7.33
N HIS A 240 6.26 -7.01 8.06
CA HIS A 240 5.88 -5.61 7.86
C HIS A 240 6.94 -4.65 8.39
N ILE A 241 7.66 -4.99 9.46
CA ILE A 241 8.78 -4.17 9.92
C ILE A 241 9.90 -4.18 8.88
N ARG A 242 10.27 -5.37 8.36
CA ARG A 242 11.26 -5.46 7.27
C ARG A 242 10.83 -4.67 6.03
N ALA A 243 9.58 -4.82 5.61
CA ALA A 243 9.00 -4.11 4.47
C ALA A 243 9.04 -2.58 4.66
N TRP A 244 8.57 -2.07 5.80
CA TRP A 244 8.64 -0.63 6.08
C TRP A 244 10.08 -0.13 6.14
N SER A 245 11.02 -0.89 6.71
CA SER A 245 12.43 -0.49 6.71
C SER A 245 13.01 -0.35 5.30
N ILE A 246 12.62 -1.21 4.35
CA ILE A 246 12.97 -1.04 2.93
C ILE A 246 12.45 0.28 2.39
N GLN A 247 11.16 0.57 2.60
CA GLN A 247 10.56 1.83 2.12
C GLN A 247 11.27 3.05 2.72
N LEU A 248 11.48 3.06 4.04
CA LEU A 248 12.09 4.19 4.74
C LEU A 248 13.53 4.46 4.30
N LEU A 249 14.31 3.41 3.99
CA LEU A 249 15.66 3.53 3.42
C LEU A 249 15.66 4.09 1.99
N CYS A 250 14.52 4.05 1.29
CA CYS A 250 14.39 4.49 -0.10
C CYS A 250 13.66 5.83 -0.28
N GLU A 251 13.20 6.49 0.79
CA GLU A 251 12.41 7.74 0.71
C GLU A 251 13.17 8.85 -0.04
N ASP A 252 14.49 8.95 0.11
CA ASP A 252 15.34 9.94 -0.56
C ASP A 252 15.88 9.50 -1.94
N ASN A 253 15.43 8.35 -2.44
CA ASN A 253 15.90 7.73 -3.70
C ASN A 253 17.41 7.39 -3.77
N ASN A 254 18.10 7.37 -2.62
CA ASN A 254 19.54 7.14 -2.55
C ASN A 254 19.93 6.26 -1.35
N PRO A 255 19.43 5.02 -1.25
CA PRO A 255 19.86 4.09 -0.20
C PRO A 255 21.36 3.80 -0.33
N SER A 256 22.04 3.58 0.80
CA SER A 256 23.48 3.27 0.77
C SER A 256 23.79 1.94 0.09
N SER A 257 25.06 1.75 -0.26
CA SER A 257 25.56 0.46 -0.76
C SER A 257 25.34 -0.69 0.22
N GLU A 258 25.29 -0.42 1.53
CA GLU A 258 24.99 -1.45 2.54
C GLU A 258 23.52 -1.87 2.46
N ALA A 259 22.60 -0.91 2.38
CA ALA A 259 21.17 -1.17 2.18
C ALA A 259 20.94 -1.95 0.86
N LEU A 260 21.57 -1.54 -0.23
CA LEU A 260 21.45 -2.21 -1.53
C LEU A 260 21.95 -3.66 -1.51
N ARG A 261 23.07 -3.94 -0.83
CA ARG A 261 23.55 -5.33 -0.63
C ARG A 261 22.54 -6.14 0.19
N LYS A 262 21.97 -5.55 1.23
CA LYS A 262 20.97 -6.22 2.07
C LYS A 262 19.68 -6.50 1.28
N PHE A 263 19.20 -5.53 0.49
CA PHE A 263 18.05 -5.70 -0.40
C PHE A 263 18.26 -6.80 -1.43
N ALA A 264 19.43 -6.87 -2.06
CA ALA A 264 19.74 -7.94 -3.00
C ALA A 264 19.77 -9.32 -2.34
N SER A 265 20.21 -9.41 -1.08
CA SER A 265 20.14 -10.65 -0.31
C SER A 265 18.70 -11.02 0.06
N MET A 266 17.89 -10.05 0.52
CA MET A 266 16.49 -10.28 0.87
C MET A 266 15.65 -10.65 -0.35
N ALA A 267 15.91 -10.04 -1.50
CA ALA A 267 15.24 -10.35 -2.76
C ALA A 267 15.37 -11.81 -3.18
N LYS A 268 16.39 -12.52 -2.69
CA LYS A 268 16.64 -13.95 -2.97
C LYS A 268 16.10 -14.89 -1.88
N LEU A 269 16.02 -14.40 -0.64
CA LEU A 269 15.90 -15.25 0.55
C LEU A 269 14.64 -14.97 1.38
N ASP A 270 14.02 -13.79 1.24
CA ASP A 270 12.87 -13.45 2.06
C ASP A 270 11.61 -14.19 1.57
N SER A 271 11.08 -15.04 2.44
CA SER A 271 9.89 -15.83 2.17
C SER A 271 8.60 -15.00 2.05
N SER A 272 8.57 -13.76 2.55
CA SER A 272 7.34 -12.97 2.56
C SER A 272 7.09 -12.24 1.24
N PRO A 273 5.95 -12.49 0.56
CA PRO A 273 5.58 -11.72 -0.63
C PRO A 273 5.36 -10.23 -0.33
N VAL A 274 5.05 -9.86 0.91
CA VAL A 274 4.97 -8.45 1.34
C VAL A 274 6.35 -7.79 1.31
N VAL A 275 7.39 -8.48 1.76
CA VAL A 275 8.76 -7.94 1.71
C VAL A 275 9.23 -7.82 0.26
N ARG A 276 8.98 -8.83 -0.56
CA ARG A 276 9.29 -8.81 -1.99
C ARG A 276 8.56 -7.68 -2.72
N LEU A 277 7.32 -7.34 -2.31
CA LEU A 277 6.58 -6.21 -2.87
C LEU A 277 7.30 -4.88 -2.63
N TYR A 278 7.80 -4.68 -1.42
CA TYR A 278 8.51 -3.46 -1.07
C TYR A 278 9.88 -3.38 -1.77
N LEU A 279 10.57 -4.51 -1.97
CA LEU A 279 11.78 -4.57 -2.79
C LEU A 279 11.49 -4.26 -4.26
N ALA A 280 10.38 -4.75 -4.81
CA ALA A 280 9.95 -4.44 -6.17
C ALA A 280 9.61 -2.95 -6.33
N SER A 281 8.91 -2.34 -5.36
CA SER A 281 8.70 -0.88 -5.30
C SER A 281 10.02 -0.11 -5.18
N ALA A 282 10.98 -0.60 -4.41
CA ALA A 282 12.29 0.03 -4.24
C ALA A 282 13.09 0.11 -5.55
N LEU A 283 12.90 -0.82 -6.50
CA LEU A 283 13.54 -0.74 -7.83
C LEU A 283 13.27 0.62 -8.48
N GLN A 284 12.06 1.15 -8.38
CA GLN A 284 11.69 2.44 -8.98
C GLN A 284 12.23 3.66 -8.21
N ARG A 285 12.86 3.45 -7.06
CA ARG A 285 13.44 4.48 -6.19
C ARG A 285 14.97 4.43 -6.13
N ILE A 286 15.61 3.69 -7.03
CA ILE A 286 17.07 3.60 -7.13
C ILE A 286 17.54 3.74 -8.59
N SER A 287 18.82 4.07 -8.77
CA SER A 287 19.44 4.15 -10.09
C SER A 287 19.40 2.80 -10.83
N LEU A 288 19.41 2.84 -12.17
CA LEU A 288 19.30 1.63 -13.01
C LEU A 288 20.38 0.60 -12.67
N ASP A 289 21.63 1.05 -12.45
CA ASP A 289 22.76 0.16 -12.14
C ASP A 289 22.56 -0.62 -10.82
N ASN A 290 21.88 -0.02 -9.86
CA ASN A 290 21.63 -0.62 -8.55
C ASN A 290 20.44 -1.59 -8.54
N ARG A 291 19.62 -1.62 -9.61
CA ARG A 291 18.42 -2.49 -9.70
C ARG A 291 18.75 -3.95 -9.96
N TRP A 292 19.80 -4.23 -10.73
CA TRP A 292 20.07 -5.56 -11.27
C TRP A 292 20.13 -6.68 -10.22
N ALA A 293 20.85 -6.46 -9.12
CA ALA A 293 21.03 -7.48 -8.10
C ALA A 293 19.73 -7.81 -7.36
N ILE A 294 18.88 -6.81 -7.14
CA ILE A 294 17.56 -6.95 -6.51
C ILE A 294 16.60 -7.63 -7.49
N ALA A 295 16.52 -7.13 -8.73
CA ALA A 295 15.66 -7.67 -9.78
C ALA A 295 15.96 -9.16 -10.05
N THR A 296 17.25 -9.54 -10.09
CA THR A 296 17.69 -10.94 -10.27
C THR A 296 17.17 -11.86 -9.15
N GLY A 297 17.11 -11.37 -7.91
CA GLY A 297 16.51 -12.14 -6.82
C GLY A 297 15.01 -12.28 -6.96
N LEU A 298 14.32 -11.16 -7.22
CA LEU A 298 12.86 -11.14 -7.29
C LEU A 298 12.29 -12.02 -8.41
N VAL A 299 12.92 -12.04 -9.59
CA VAL A 299 12.43 -12.85 -10.71
C VAL A 299 12.63 -14.36 -10.50
N ALA A 300 13.39 -14.78 -9.49
CA ALA A 300 13.67 -16.18 -9.22
C ALA A 300 12.59 -16.88 -8.38
N HIS A 301 11.58 -16.16 -7.88
CA HIS A 301 10.47 -16.68 -7.07
C HIS A 301 9.31 -17.14 -7.96
N ASP A 302 9.26 -18.42 -8.34
CA ASP A 302 8.16 -18.98 -9.15
C ASP A 302 6.80 -18.88 -8.45
N GLU A 303 6.76 -18.86 -7.12
CA GLU A 303 5.52 -18.70 -6.34
C GLU A 303 4.82 -17.36 -6.57
N ASP A 304 5.53 -16.36 -7.11
CA ASP A 304 4.99 -15.03 -7.38
C ASP A 304 4.38 -14.90 -8.79
N ALA A 305 4.45 -15.93 -9.63
CA ALA A 305 4.01 -15.88 -11.03
C ALA A 305 2.56 -15.41 -11.19
N ASP A 306 1.68 -15.85 -10.29
CA ASP A 306 0.24 -15.54 -10.29
C ASP A 306 -0.15 -14.46 -9.26
N ASP A 307 0.81 -13.86 -8.55
CA ASP A 307 0.53 -12.78 -7.62
C ASP A 307 -0.04 -11.56 -8.36
N HIS A 308 -1.08 -10.93 -7.78
CA HIS A 308 -1.78 -9.85 -8.46
C HIS A 308 -0.95 -8.56 -8.61
N ASN A 309 0.14 -8.38 -7.85
CA ASN A 309 1.02 -7.21 -7.89
C ASN A 309 2.43 -7.53 -8.38
N LEU A 310 3.09 -8.57 -7.85
CA LEU A 310 4.54 -8.74 -7.90
C LEU A 310 5.10 -8.79 -9.33
N PRO A 311 4.60 -9.63 -10.27
CA PRO A 311 5.10 -9.64 -11.63
C PRO A 311 5.02 -8.25 -12.31
N LYS A 312 3.96 -7.48 -12.02
CA LYS A 312 3.74 -6.16 -12.59
C LYS A 312 4.65 -5.10 -11.97
N LEU A 313 4.78 -5.10 -10.64
CA LEU A 313 5.68 -4.17 -9.92
C LEU A 313 7.15 -4.41 -10.29
N ILE A 314 7.55 -5.67 -10.39
CA ILE A 314 8.89 -6.08 -10.85
C ILE A 314 9.10 -5.57 -12.27
N TRP A 315 8.13 -5.78 -13.17
CA TRP A 315 8.18 -5.24 -14.53
C TRP A 315 8.36 -3.71 -14.55
N TYR A 316 7.57 -2.95 -13.78
CA TYR A 316 7.70 -1.48 -13.75
C TYR A 316 9.09 -1.01 -13.29
N GLY A 317 9.74 -1.78 -12.41
CA GLY A 317 11.13 -1.54 -12.01
C GLY A 317 12.17 -1.88 -13.08
N ILE A 318 11.93 -2.95 -13.85
CA ILE A 318 12.87 -3.49 -14.86
C ILE A 318 12.75 -2.79 -16.21
N GLU A 319 11.57 -2.33 -16.61
CA GLU A 319 11.30 -1.83 -17.98
C GLU A 319 12.38 -0.87 -18.50
N PRO A 320 12.83 0.16 -17.76
CA PRO A 320 13.85 1.10 -18.26
C PRO A 320 15.25 0.48 -18.40
N MET A 321 15.51 -0.65 -17.75
CA MET A 321 16.79 -1.37 -17.82
C MET A 321 16.93 -2.12 -19.16
N VAL A 322 15.82 -2.51 -19.78
CA VAL A 322 15.82 -3.29 -21.03
C VAL A 322 16.48 -2.55 -22.20
N PRO A 323 16.08 -1.31 -22.55
CA PRO A 323 16.76 -0.56 -23.61
C PRO A 323 18.14 -0.04 -23.17
N ALA A 324 18.42 0.07 -21.87
CA ALA A 324 19.70 0.56 -21.36
C ALA A 324 20.82 -0.47 -21.48
N ASP A 325 20.51 -1.76 -21.25
CA ASP A 325 21.45 -2.88 -21.40
C ASP A 325 20.67 -4.14 -21.78
N SER A 326 20.40 -4.30 -23.09
CA SER A 326 19.55 -5.38 -23.60
C SER A 326 20.18 -6.76 -23.46
N ALA A 327 21.51 -6.88 -23.53
CA ALA A 327 22.20 -8.14 -23.32
C ALA A 327 21.96 -8.64 -21.89
N ARG A 328 22.20 -7.78 -20.89
CA ARG A 328 21.96 -8.12 -19.48
C ARG A 328 20.49 -8.31 -19.15
N ALA A 329 19.60 -7.57 -19.81
CA ALA A 329 18.16 -7.80 -19.68
C ALA A 329 17.75 -9.18 -20.20
N MET A 330 18.35 -9.67 -21.29
CA MET A 330 18.11 -11.03 -21.76
C MET A 330 18.61 -12.09 -20.77
N GLU A 331 19.77 -11.89 -20.15
CA GLU A 331 20.24 -12.77 -19.07
C GLU A 331 19.22 -12.84 -17.92
N LEU A 332 18.63 -11.71 -17.56
CA LEU A 332 17.57 -11.63 -16.55
C LEU A 332 16.29 -12.37 -17.00
N ALA A 333 15.92 -12.26 -18.27
CA ALA A 333 14.76 -12.97 -18.84
C ALA A 333 14.96 -14.50 -18.83
N LEU A 334 16.18 -14.96 -19.10
CA LEU A 334 16.57 -16.38 -19.04
C LEU A 334 16.56 -16.91 -17.60
N ALA A 335 17.01 -16.09 -16.63
CA ALA A 335 16.99 -16.45 -15.20
C ALA A 335 15.60 -16.36 -14.56
N SER A 336 14.68 -15.60 -15.16
CA SER A 336 13.34 -15.34 -14.62
C SER A 336 12.46 -16.58 -14.63
N ARG A 337 11.85 -16.86 -13.47
CA ARG A 337 10.77 -17.84 -13.32
C ARG A 337 9.37 -17.24 -13.46
N LEU A 338 9.28 -15.93 -13.73
CA LEU A 338 8.01 -15.21 -13.90
C LEU A 338 7.68 -15.07 -15.40
N PRO A 339 6.69 -15.82 -15.94
CA PRO A 339 6.39 -15.80 -17.37
C PRO A 339 6.06 -14.40 -17.90
N LEU A 340 5.28 -13.62 -17.14
CA LEU A 340 4.92 -12.24 -17.50
C LEU A 340 6.17 -11.36 -17.65
N VAL A 341 7.12 -11.46 -16.72
CA VAL A 341 8.34 -10.63 -16.76
C VAL A 341 9.24 -11.05 -17.92
N THR A 342 9.40 -12.36 -18.16
CA THR A 342 10.15 -12.88 -19.32
C THR A 342 9.55 -12.38 -20.64
N GLU A 343 8.24 -12.51 -20.80
CA GLU A 343 7.50 -12.03 -21.99
C GLU A 343 7.73 -10.53 -22.20
N TYR A 344 7.65 -9.73 -21.12
CA TYR A 344 7.72 -8.28 -21.22
C TYR A 344 9.13 -7.76 -21.46
N ILE A 345 10.16 -8.41 -20.92
CA ILE A 345 11.55 -8.11 -21.26
C ILE A 345 11.80 -8.36 -22.75
N ALA A 346 11.37 -9.51 -23.29
CA ALA A 346 11.51 -9.81 -24.71
C ALA A 346 10.74 -8.80 -25.58
N ARG A 347 9.47 -8.49 -25.23
CA ARG A 347 8.65 -7.49 -25.93
C ARG A 347 9.33 -6.13 -25.96
N ARG A 348 9.84 -5.66 -24.83
CA ARG A 348 10.46 -4.34 -24.74
C ARG A 348 11.76 -4.24 -25.50
N ALA A 349 12.53 -5.33 -25.58
CA ALA A 349 13.71 -5.41 -26.42
C ALA A 349 13.36 -5.36 -27.91
N VAL A 350 12.30 -6.05 -28.34
CA VAL A 350 11.76 -5.94 -29.71
C VAL A 350 11.31 -4.50 -30.00
N ASP A 351 10.55 -3.86 -29.10
CA ASP A 351 10.12 -2.47 -29.22
C ASP A 351 11.32 -1.48 -29.27
N ALA A 352 12.46 -1.86 -28.68
CA ALA A 352 13.71 -1.09 -28.74
C ALA A 352 14.57 -1.38 -29.99
N GLY A 353 14.12 -2.25 -30.90
CA GLY A 353 14.88 -2.67 -32.07
C GLY A 353 16.03 -3.64 -31.78
N GLN A 354 16.05 -4.28 -30.61
CA GLN A 354 17.17 -5.10 -30.11
C GLN A 354 17.01 -6.58 -30.49
N LEU A 355 16.65 -6.85 -31.75
CA LEU A 355 16.34 -8.20 -32.25
C LEU A 355 17.52 -9.17 -32.15
N GLU A 356 18.75 -8.68 -32.31
CA GLU A 356 19.96 -9.51 -32.20
C GLU A 356 20.12 -10.06 -30.78
N ALA A 357 19.90 -9.25 -29.76
CA ALA A 357 19.97 -9.67 -28.36
C ALA A 357 18.91 -10.74 -28.06
N VAL A 358 17.68 -10.53 -28.53
CA VAL A 358 16.58 -11.50 -28.34
C VAL A 358 16.85 -12.81 -29.09
N SER A 359 17.35 -12.73 -30.33
CA SER A 359 17.72 -13.91 -31.13
C SER A 359 18.84 -14.72 -30.48
N ALA A 360 19.89 -14.04 -30.01
CA ALA A 360 21.00 -14.68 -29.29
C ALA A 360 20.51 -15.38 -28.01
N ALA A 361 19.63 -14.73 -27.26
CA ALA A 361 19.03 -15.31 -26.05
C ALA A 361 18.17 -16.54 -26.37
N LEU A 362 17.30 -16.47 -27.40
CA LEU A 362 16.49 -17.60 -27.85
C LEU A 362 17.33 -18.82 -28.21
N GLY A 363 18.52 -18.62 -28.80
CA GLY A 363 19.47 -19.69 -29.10
C GLY A 363 20.08 -20.38 -27.87
N GLN A 364 19.96 -19.76 -26.68
CA GLN A 364 20.48 -20.28 -25.41
C GLN A 364 19.39 -20.86 -24.50
N VAL A 365 18.11 -20.58 -24.77
CA VAL A 365 17.00 -21.03 -23.93
C VAL A 365 16.91 -22.56 -23.93
N GLN A 366 16.77 -23.13 -22.74
CA GLN A 366 16.36 -24.51 -22.55
C GLN A 366 14.92 -24.54 -22.02
N GLY A 367 14.06 -25.36 -22.64
CA GLY A 367 12.65 -25.54 -22.24
C GLY A 367 11.65 -24.80 -23.13
N GLU A 368 10.64 -25.54 -23.59
CA GLU A 368 9.63 -25.04 -24.55
C GLU A 368 8.81 -23.87 -23.99
N ASP A 369 8.45 -23.90 -22.71
CA ASP A 369 7.65 -22.85 -22.08
C ASP A 369 8.36 -21.50 -22.09
N LYS A 370 9.67 -21.50 -21.81
CA LYS A 370 10.48 -20.26 -21.77
C LYS A 370 10.66 -19.68 -23.18
N VAL A 371 10.85 -20.55 -24.17
CA VAL A 371 10.85 -20.15 -25.59
C VAL A 371 9.51 -19.54 -25.96
N ALA A 372 8.39 -20.17 -25.55
CA ALA A 372 7.05 -19.67 -25.80
C ALA A 372 6.81 -18.29 -25.14
N ASP A 373 7.25 -18.08 -23.90
CA ASP A 373 7.19 -16.78 -23.19
C ASP A 373 7.92 -15.69 -23.98
N MET A 374 9.15 -15.96 -24.41
CA MET A 374 9.95 -15.00 -25.18
C MET A 374 9.33 -14.72 -26.56
N LEU A 375 8.85 -15.76 -27.26
CA LEU A 375 8.20 -15.62 -28.57
C LEU A 375 6.87 -14.86 -28.49
N ARG A 376 6.12 -14.97 -27.38
CA ARG A 376 4.94 -14.12 -27.12
C ARG A 376 5.29 -12.63 -27.08
N GLY A 377 6.53 -12.29 -26.71
CA GLY A 377 7.05 -10.93 -26.75
C GLY A 377 7.11 -10.33 -28.17
N PHE A 378 7.24 -11.15 -29.21
CA PHE A 378 7.27 -10.70 -30.62
C PHE A 378 5.89 -10.36 -31.19
N ARG A 379 4.80 -10.73 -30.51
CA ARG A 379 3.46 -10.34 -30.95
C ARG A 379 3.30 -8.84 -30.76
N LEU A 380 3.32 -8.09 -31.86
CA LEU A 380 2.91 -6.69 -31.89
C LEU A 380 1.46 -6.61 -31.39
N ALA A 381 1.21 -5.66 -30.48
CA ALA A 381 -0.07 -5.44 -29.83
C ALA A 381 -1.13 -4.84 -30.76
#